data_AF-H0EQX5-F1
#
_entry.id   AF-H0EQX5-F1
#
_cell.length_a   1.000
_cell.length_b   1.000
_cell.length_c   1.000
_cell.angle_alpha   90.00
_cell.angle_beta   90.00
_cell.angle_gamma   90.00
#
_symmetry.space_group_name_H-M   'P 1'
#
loop_
_entity.id
_entity.type
_entity.pdbx_description
1 polymer ?
#
loop_
_entity_poly.entity_id
_entity_poly.type
_entity_poly.pdbx_seq_one_letter_code
_entity_poly.pdbx_strand_id
1 'polypeptide(L)'
;MGPIPYETLQEWKQQVNTLNDPFISGIPKIELHVHIEGTLTPELRFKLAQRNNIHLHSKRLNKTFNTLDELKEMYNLLQPRSIKGANQISAFFDAYYGGMEALRTESDFYELAMDYFEKAARMNVRYCIGLDGNEYNRPPSIFEPLSLRARNDGFKITCHCDVTQKDTHEHIRQVAECVGGSGADRLDHGLDAAERPELASLIKEKGNLKLLRLKAGFTDEEIEKVELDSVEMCWAGEDVKREIREEIRRFCEKSTSET
;
A
#
# COMPACT_ATOMS: atom_id res chain seq x y z
N MET A 1 18.21 -12.63 25.71
CA MET A 1 17.79 -11.29 26.18
C MET A 1 16.27 -11.31 26.32
N GLY A 2 15.72 -10.77 27.41
CA GLY A 2 14.28 -10.58 27.54
C GLY A 2 13.77 -9.44 26.65
N PRO A 3 12.45 -9.30 26.47
CA PRO A 3 11.86 -8.19 25.73
C PRO A 3 12.16 -6.84 26.43
N ILE A 4 12.34 -5.79 25.63
CA ILE A 4 12.58 -4.42 26.12
C ILE A 4 11.34 -3.95 26.91
N PRO A 5 11.49 -3.34 28.10
CA PRO A 5 10.36 -2.81 28.86
C PRO A 5 9.58 -1.76 28.06
N TYR A 6 8.25 -1.77 28.21
CA TYR A 6 7.36 -0.89 27.47
C TYR A 6 7.61 0.60 27.74
N GLU A 7 7.92 0.97 29.00
CA GLU A 7 8.25 2.35 29.39
C GLU A 7 9.49 2.86 28.64
N THR A 8 10.54 2.03 28.57
CA THR A 8 11.76 2.32 27.81
C THR A 8 11.47 2.51 26.32
N LEU A 9 10.58 1.70 25.73
CA LEU A 9 10.16 1.88 24.34
C LEU A 9 9.43 3.22 24.11
N GLN A 10 8.61 3.68 25.07
CA GLN A 10 7.94 4.98 24.98
C GLN A 10 8.92 6.14 25.09
N GLU A 11 9.88 6.05 26.02
CA GLU A 11 10.93 7.07 26.17
C GLU A 11 11.76 7.21 24.89
N TRP A 12 12.25 6.09 24.32
CA TRP A 12 13.01 6.12 23.07
C TRP A 12 12.19 6.67 21.91
N LYS A 13 10.92 6.29 21.81
CA LYS A 13 10.02 6.82 20.78
C LYS A 13 9.85 8.33 20.92
N GLN A 14 9.68 8.85 22.13
CA GLN A 14 9.54 10.28 22.37
C GLN A 14 10.82 11.02 22.01
N GLN A 15 11.99 10.49 22.39
CA GLN A 15 13.29 11.03 22.01
C GLN A 15 13.44 11.08 20.47
N VAL A 16 13.19 9.97 19.77
CA VAL A 16 13.27 9.90 18.30
C VAL A 16 12.30 10.86 17.62
N ASN A 17 11.06 10.96 18.08
CA ASN A 17 10.07 11.87 17.50
C ASN A 17 10.45 13.36 17.64
N THR A 18 11.29 13.70 18.61
CA THR A 18 11.77 15.07 18.82
C THR A 18 13.07 15.38 18.09
N LEU A 19 13.75 14.37 17.53
CA LEU A 19 15.00 14.55 16.80
C LEU A 19 14.71 14.98 15.35
N ASN A 20 15.04 16.23 15.04
CA ASN A 20 15.04 16.74 13.67
C ASN A 20 16.41 16.50 13.01
N ASP A 21 16.79 15.22 12.88
CA ASP A 21 18.10 14.83 12.36
C ASP A 21 18.17 15.09 10.85
N PRO A 22 19.12 15.93 10.36
CA PRO A 22 19.23 16.28 8.95
C PRO A 22 19.59 15.08 8.05
N PHE A 23 20.35 14.11 8.57
CA PHE A 23 20.66 12.89 7.85
C PHE A 23 19.40 12.04 7.70
N ILE A 24 18.68 11.78 8.79
CA ILE A 24 17.41 11.02 8.73
C ILE A 24 16.38 11.72 7.85
N SER A 25 16.29 13.05 7.87
CA SER A 25 15.37 13.78 6.99
C SER A 25 15.81 13.74 5.52
N GLY A 26 17.12 13.79 5.28
CA GLY A 26 17.73 13.87 3.94
C GLY A 26 17.91 12.52 3.22
N ILE A 27 17.89 11.37 3.91
CA ILE A 27 18.01 10.08 3.22
C ILE A 27 16.76 9.80 2.37
N PRO A 28 16.90 9.39 1.10
CA PRO A 28 15.79 8.93 0.29
C PRO A 28 15.27 7.61 0.88
N LYS A 29 13.96 7.52 1.12
CA LYS A 29 13.31 6.36 1.74
C LYS A 29 12.46 5.61 0.73
N ILE A 30 12.24 4.35 1.04
CA ILE A 30 11.32 3.49 0.32
C ILE A 30 10.24 3.06 1.31
N GLU A 31 8.98 3.30 0.99
CA GLU A 31 7.84 2.74 1.70
C GLU A 31 7.26 1.63 0.81
N LEU A 32 7.38 0.38 1.28
CA LEU A 32 6.99 -0.80 0.51
C LEU A 32 5.58 -1.29 0.87
N HIS A 33 5.09 -0.95 2.06
CA HIS A 33 3.82 -1.43 2.57
C HIS A 33 3.17 -0.38 3.46
N VAL A 34 2.04 0.16 3.01
CA VAL A 34 1.21 1.09 3.78
C VAL A 34 -0.25 0.83 3.47
N HIS A 35 -1.07 0.78 4.51
CA HIS A 35 -2.52 0.90 4.35
C HIS A 35 -2.86 2.38 4.43
N ILE A 36 -3.19 2.99 3.30
CA ILE A 36 -3.34 4.44 3.21
C ILE A 36 -4.46 4.96 4.14
N GLU A 37 -5.52 4.17 4.35
CA GLU A 37 -6.60 4.46 5.30
C GLU A 37 -6.11 4.49 6.75
N GLY A 38 -5.05 3.74 7.05
CA GLY A 38 -4.36 3.78 8.34
C GLY A 38 -3.54 5.05 8.56
N THR A 39 -3.36 5.88 7.53
CA THR A 39 -2.68 7.17 7.63
C THR A 39 -3.62 8.33 7.97
N LEU A 40 -4.94 8.08 7.99
CA LEU A 40 -5.97 9.08 8.25
C LEU A 40 -5.72 9.80 9.59
N THR A 41 -5.32 11.06 9.49
CA THR A 41 -5.04 11.92 10.65
C THR A 41 -6.33 12.27 11.41
N PRO A 42 -6.27 12.59 12.71
CA PRO A 42 -7.43 13.09 13.45
C PRO A 42 -8.04 14.33 12.78
N GLU A 43 -7.21 15.24 12.28
CA GLU A 43 -7.62 16.44 11.56
C GLU A 43 -8.43 16.11 10.32
N LEU A 44 -7.90 15.23 9.47
CA LEU A 44 -8.59 14.83 8.25
C LEU A 44 -9.86 14.04 8.57
N ARG A 45 -9.81 13.06 9.48
CA ARG A 45 -10.98 12.29 9.92
C ARG A 45 -12.10 13.20 10.42
N PHE A 46 -11.77 14.19 11.25
CA PHE A 46 -12.75 15.14 11.80
C PHE A 46 -13.39 15.99 10.70
N LYS A 47 -12.57 16.53 9.78
CA LYS A 47 -13.04 17.30 8.62
C LYS A 47 -14.00 16.48 7.75
N LEU A 48 -13.63 15.24 7.41
CA LEU A 48 -14.43 14.36 6.57
C LEU A 48 -15.75 13.97 7.26
N ALA A 49 -15.70 13.67 8.56
CA ALA A 49 -16.89 13.33 9.33
C ALA A 49 -17.90 14.48 9.38
N GLN A 50 -17.43 15.72 9.56
CA GLN A 50 -18.28 16.91 9.50
C GLN A 50 -18.90 17.09 8.11
N ARG A 51 -18.10 16.97 7.04
CA ARG A 51 -18.59 17.05 5.66
C ARG A 51 -19.72 16.05 5.39
N ASN A 52 -19.53 14.82 5.87
CA ASN A 52 -20.41 13.70 5.57
C ASN A 52 -21.50 13.47 6.62
N ASN A 53 -21.63 14.35 7.62
CA ASN A 53 -22.57 14.23 8.73
C ASN A 53 -22.46 12.89 9.48
N ILE A 54 -21.24 12.39 9.65
CA ILE A 54 -20.93 11.14 10.37
C ILE A 54 -20.60 11.47 11.83
N HIS A 55 -21.26 10.77 12.75
CA HIS A 55 -20.95 10.88 14.18
C HIS A 55 -19.74 10.01 14.51
N LEU A 56 -18.67 10.63 15.00
CA LEU A 56 -17.46 9.91 15.39
C LEU A 56 -17.65 9.23 16.73
N HIS A 57 -17.89 7.92 16.73
CA HIS A 57 -18.10 7.12 17.93
C HIS A 57 -17.05 6.02 18.07
N SER A 58 -16.45 5.89 19.25
CA SER A 58 -15.61 4.74 19.61
C SER A 58 -16.47 3.71 20.31
N LYS A 59 -16.60 2.53 19.71
CA LYS A 59 -17.32 1.41 20.32
C LYS A 59 -16.58 0.92 21.57
N ARG A 60 -15.24 0.96 21.53
CA ARG A 60 -14.38 0.55 22.65
C ARG A 60 -14.54 1.44 23.88
N LEU A 61 -14.62 2.75 23.68
CA LEU A 61 -14.76 3.73 24.77
C LEU A 61 -16.22 4.04 25.10
N ASN A 62 -17.16 3.55 24.29
CA ASN A 62 -18.57 3.93 24.32
C ASN A 62 -18.74 5.46 24.42
N LYS A 63 -17.96 6.19 23.60
CA LYS A 63 -17.89 7.65 23.63
C LYS A 63 -18.00 8.19 22.21
N THR A 64 -18.82 9.22 22.06
CA THR A 64 -18.89 10.05 20.86
C THR A 64 -18.01 11.27 21.03
N PHE A 65 -17.23 11.60 20.01
CA PHE A 65 -16.33 12.74 19.98
C PHE A 65 -16.97 13.86 19.16
N ASN A 66 -17.12 15.04 19.77
CA ASN A 66 -17.78 16.18 19.15
C ASN A 66 -16.79 17.27 18.75
N THR A 67 -15.55 17.20 19.26
CA THR A 67 -14.49 18.15 18.95
C THR A 67 -13.24 17.44 18.44
N LEU A 68 -12.40 18.18 17.69
CA LEU A 68 -11.11 17.68 17.21
C LEU A 68 -10.19 17.30 18.38
N ASP A 69 -10.21 18.07 19.47
CA ASP A 69 -9.35 17.80 20.63
C ASP A 69 -9.73 16.49 21.32
N GLU A 70 -11.02 16.20 21.47
CA GLU A 70 -11.50 14.92 22.00
C GLU A 70 -11.10 13.73 21.11
N LEU A 71 -11.10 13.92 19.78
CA LEU A 71 -10.66 12.89 18.84
C LEU A 71 -9.14 12.68 18.90
N LYS A 72 -8.35 13.75 19.00
CA LYS A 72 -6.89 13.68 19.19
C LYS A 72 -6.54 12.96 20.48
N GLU A 73 -7.25 13.26 21.56
CA GLU A 73 -7.10 12.57 22.84
C GLU A 73 -7.39 11.08 22.68
N MET A 74 -8.44 10.68 21.94
CA MET A 74 -8.70 9.27 21.65
C MET A 74 -7.52 8.59 20.96
N TYR A 75 -6.89 9.23 19.96
CA TYR A 75 -5.73 8.68 19.26
C TYR A 75 -4.52 8.50 20.20
N ASN A 76 -4.37 9.39 21.19
CA ASN A 76 -3.35 9.29 22.22
C ASN A 76 -3.65 8.18 23.25
N LEU A 77 -4.93 7.93 23.54
CA LEU A 77 -5.45 6.90 24.44
C LEU A 77 -5.51 5.49 23.80
N LEU A 78 -4.92 5.28 22.62
CA LEU A 78 -4.82 3.98 21.94
C LEU A 78 -3.77 3.04 22.60
N GLN A 79 -3.44 3.26 23.87
CA GLN A 79 -2.46 2.49 24.62
C GLN A 79 -3.20 1.66 25.70
N PRO A 80 -2.97 0.33 25.80
CA PRO A 80 -2.11 -0.47 24.94
C PRO A 80 -2.74 -0.73 23.56
N ARG A 81 -1.92 -0.66 22.51
CA ARG A 81 -2.32 -0.86 21.09
C ARG A 81 -2.83 -2.26 20.78
N SER A 82 -2.64 -3.20 21.70
CA SER A 82 -3.00 -4.61 21.52
C SER A 82 -3.47 -5.18 22.86
N ILE A 83 -4.76 -5.44 22.97
CA ILE A 83 -5.31 -6.31 24.01
C ILE A 83 -5.60 -7.64 23.31
N LYS A 84 -4.81 -8.67 23.63
CA LYS A 84 -5.12 -10.05 23.22
C LYS A 84 -6.28 -10.55 24.10
N GLY A 85 -7.46 -10.72 23.52
CA GLY A 85 -8.61 -11.32 24.19
C GLY A 85 -9.84 -11.40 23.26
N ALA A 86 -10.51 -12.55 23.23
CA ALA A 86 -11.50 -12.92 22.21
C ALA A 86 -12.78 -12.05 22.14
N ASN A 87 -12.95 -11.06 23.02
CA ASN A 87 -14.18 -10.27 23.15
C ASN A 87 -13.94 -8.74 23.22
N GLN A 88 -12.77 -8.22 22.85
CA GLN A 88 -12.49 -6.78 22.87
C GLN A 88 -11.95 -6.30 21.53
N ILE A 89 -12.54 -5.22 20.99
CA ILE A 89 -12.05 -4.57 19.78
C ILE A 89 -10.69 -3.94 20.10
N SER A 90 -9.65 -4.34 19.36
CA SER A 90 -8.33 -3.72 19.46
C SER A 90 -8.46 -2.21 19.27
N ALA A 91 -7.78 -1.42 20.10
CA ALA A 91 -7.75 0.03 19.97
C ALA A 91 -7.32 0.46 18.54
N PHE A 92 -6.43 -0.30 17.92
CA PHE A 92 -6.05 -0.12 16.51
C PHE A 92 -7.25 -0.25 15.55
N PHE A 93 -8.02 -1.34 15.64
CA PHE A 93 -9.14 -1.58 14.72
C PHE A 93 -10.31 -0.62 14.95
N ASP A 94 -10.57 -0.22 16.19
CA ASP A 94 -11.58 0.81 16.50
C ASP A 94 -11.22 2.16 15.85
N ALA A 95 -9.94 2.54 15.86
CA ALA A 95 -9.47 3.74 15.17
C ALA A 95 -9.46 3.59 13.64
N TYR A 96 -8.96 2.46 13.13
CA TYR A 96 -8.82 2.17 11.71
C TYR A 96 -10.17 2.10 10.99
N TYR A 97 -11.06 1.20 11.43
CA TYR A 97 -12.39 1.06 10.81
C TYR A 97 -13.28 2.27 11.10
N GLY A 98 -13.20 2.85 12.30
CA GLY A 98 -13.92 4.08 12.61
C GLY A 98 -13.45 5.28 11.77
N GLY A 99 -12.21 5.26 11.27
CA GLY A 99 -11.70 6.22 10.29
C GLY A 99 -12.35 6.05 8.93
N MET A 100 -12.46 4.79 8.46
CA MET A 100 -13.10 4.46 7.18
C MET A 100 -14.59 4.85 7.12
N GLU A 101 -15.30 4.88 8.25
CA GLU A 101 -16.70 5.35 8.30
C GLU A 101 -16.85 6.80 7.79
N ALA A 102 -15.80 7.63 7.88
CA ALA A 102 -15.82 9.01 7.41
C ALA A 102 -15.56 9.16 5.90
N LEU A 103 -15.10 8.12 5.21
CA LEU A 103 -14.83 8.11 3.76
C LEU A 103 -16.10 7.68 3.01
N ARG A 104 -16.79 8.60 2.32
CA ARG A 104 -18.11 8.36 1.72
C ARG A 104 -18.17 8.63 0.23
N THR A 105 -17.42 9.59 -0.24
CA THR A 105 -17.43 10.16 -1.59
C THR A 105 -16.04 10.07 -2.19
N GLU A 106 -15.95 10.09 -3.52
CA GLU A 106 -14.68 10.11 -4.26
C GLU A 106 -13.72 11.21 -3.76
N SER A 107 -14.25 12.40 -3.44
CA SER A 107 -13.46 13.50 -2.89
C SER A 107 -12.84 13.19 -1.53
N ASP A 108 -13.46 12.34 -0.71
CA ASP A 108 -12.88 11.93 0.57
C ASP A 108 -11.64 11.06 0.37
N PHE A 109 -11.69 10.12 -0.58
CA PHE A 109 -10.57 9.25 -0.92
C PHE A 109 -9.44 10.02 -1.59
N TYR A 110 -9.78 10.99 -2.46
CA TYR A 110 -8.80 11.88 -3.06
C TYR A 110 -8.02 12.66 -1.99
N GLU A 111 -8.71 13.26 -1.02
CA GLU A 111 -8.05 14.01 0.06
C GLU A 111 -7.21 13.13 0.98
N LEU A 112 -7.68 11.92 1.30
CA LEU A 112 -6.87 10.92 2.02
C LEU A 112 -5.57 10.61 1.29
N ALA A 113 -5.65 10.37 -0.02
CA ALA A 113 -4.46 10.06 -0.81
C ALA A 113 -3.49 11.25 -0.86
N MET A 114 -4.01 12.46 -1.02
CA MET A 114 -3.19 13.67 -1.05
C MET A 114 -2.50 13.96 0.28
N ASP A 115 -3.19 13.80 1.43
CA ASP A 115 -2.59 13.99 2.76
C ASP A 115 -1.42 13.02 2.99
N TYR A 116 -1.59 11.77 2.55
CA TYR A 116 -0.51 10.77 2.57
C TYR A 116 0.66 11.18 1.66
N PHE A 117 0.43 11.58 0.41
CA PHE A 117 1.51 11.95 -0.51
C PHE A 117 2.31 13.16 -0.04
N GLU A 118 1.64 14.18 0.48
CA GLU A 118 2.31 15.35 1.06
C GLU A 118 3.20 14.96 2.25
N LYS A 119 2.77 13.98 3.04
CA LYS A 119 3.58 13.45 4.14
C LYS A 119 4.75 12.60 3.65
N ALA A 120 4.52 11.70 2.70
CA ALA A 120 5.55 10.85 2.09
C ALA A 120 6.65 11.71 1.43
N ALA A 121 6.26 12.75 0.68
CA ALA A 121 7.17 13.71 0.08
C ALA A 121 8.03 14.44 1.13
N ARG A 122 7.41 14.96 2.21
CA ARG A 122 8.12 15.59 3.33
C ARG A 122 9.08 14.65 4.03
N MET A 123 8.74 13.36 4.13
CA MET A 123 9.60 12.32 4.69
C MET A 123 10.67 11.83 3.72
N ASN A 124 10.77 12.44 2.54
CA ASN A 124 11.72 12.08 1.50
C ASN A 124 11.55 10.61 1.04
N VAL A 125 10.32 10.09 1.05
CA VAL A 125 9.97 8.81 0.44
C VAL A 125 9.96 9.00 -1.07
N ARG A 126 10.69 8.16 -1.81
CA ARG A 126 10.96 8.39 -3.24
C ARG A 126 10.43 7.31 -4.18
N TYR A 127 9.97 6.16 -3.67
CA TYR A 127 10.02 4.95 -4.52
C TYR A 127 8.75 4.14 -4.76
N CYS A 128 7.56 4.49 -4.23
CA CYS A 128 6.32 4.03 -4.89
C CYS A 128 5.05 4.68 -4.34
N ILE A 129 4.13 4.96 -5.26
CA ILE A 129 2.69 5.01 -5.00
C ILE A 129 2.11 3.78 -5.70
N GLY A 130 1.57 2.86 -4.90
CA GLY A 130 0.94 1.64 -5.37
C GLY A 130 -0.57 1.71 -5.26
N LEU A 131 -1.26 1.19 -6.27
CA LEU A 131 -2.69 0.94 -6.23
C LEU A 131 -2.90 -0.56 -5.99
N ASP A 132 -3.66 -0.92 -4.95
CA ASP A 132 -3.99 -2.29 -4.57
C ASP A 132 -5.48 -2.37 -4.16
N GLY A 133 -6.12 -3.52 -4.38
CA GLY A 133 -7.52 -3.78 -4.07
C GLY A 133 -8.29 -4.52 -5.19
N ASN A 134 -9.57 -4.82 -4.94
CA ASN A 134 -10.41 -5.55 -5.89
C ASN A 134 -10.77 -4.70 -7.13
N GLU A 135 -10.25 -5.11 -8.28
CA GLU A 135 -10.42 -4.48 -9.58
C GLU A 135 -11.79 -4.74 -10.25
N TYR A 136 -12.62 -5.63 -9.71
CA TYR A 136 -13.90 -6.00 -10.31
C TYR A 136 -14.85 -4.79 -10.45
N ASN A 137 -15.07 -4.34 -11.69
CA ASN A 137 -15.78 -3.09 -12.06
C ASN A 137 -15.15 -1.80 -11.49
N ARG A 138 -13.85 -1.81 -11.16
CA ARG A 138 -13.09 -0.67 -10.63
C ARG A 138 -11.72 -0.63 -11.31
N PRO A 139 -11.66 -0.26 -12.60
CA PRO A 139 -10.42 -0.36 -13.35
C PRO A 139 -9.37 0.64 -12.84
N PRO A 140 -8.06 0.35 -12.96
CA PRO A 140 -6.99 1.24 -12.49
C PRO A 140 -7.06 2.66 -13.05
N SER A 141 -7.62 2.82 -14.26
CA SER A 141 -7.79 4.11 -14.95
C SER A 141 -8.62 5.15 -14.18
N ILE A 142 -9.48 4.75 -13.24
CA ILE A 142 -10.22 5.71 -12.40
C ILE A 142 -9.28 6.56 -11.51
N PHE A 143 -8.07 6.06 -11.25
CA PHE A 143 -7.05 6.74 -10.45
C PHE A 143 -6.05 7.52 -11.32
N GLU A 144 -6.30 7.70 -12.62
CA GLU A 144 -5.38 8.40 -13.53
C GLU A 144 -4.98 9.82 -13.06
N PRO A 145 -5.90 10.67 -12.57
CA PRO A 145 -5.50 11.99 -12.05
C PRO A 145 -4.52 11.92 -10.88
N LEU A 146 -4.64 10.88 -10.06
CA LEU A 146 -3.75 10.61 -8.92
C LEU A 146 -2.35 10.22 -9.40
N SER A 147 -2.31 9.28 -10.33
CA SER A 147 -1.09 8.77 -10.97
C SER A 147 -0.33 9.87 -11.71
N LEU A 148 -1.03 10.72 -12.48
CA LEU A 148 -0.41 11.87 -13.15
C LEU A 148 0.23 12.85 -12.17
N ARG A 149 -0.46 13.15 -11.07
CA ARG A 149 0.07 14.05 -10.04
C ARG A 149 1.32 13.45 -9.38
N ALA A 150 1.26 12.18 -9.01
CA ALA A 150 2.40 11.45 -8.45
C ALA A 150 3.64 11.54 -9.36
N ARG A 151 3.47 11.31 -10.67
CA ARG A 151 4.57 11.42 -11.64
C ARG A 151 5.14 12.84 -11.71
N ASN A 152 4.28 13.86 -11.74
CA ASN A 152 4.70 15.27 -11.77
C ASN A 152 5.48 15.67 -10.51
N ASP A 153 5.16 15.08 -9.36
CA ASP A 153 5.87 15.31 -8.10
C ASP A 153 7.16 14.45 -7.98
N GLY A 154 7.48 13.65 -9.00
CA GLY A 154 8.71 12.87 -9.12
C GLY A 154 8.64 11.45 -8.57
N PHE A 155 7.45 10.94 -8.25
CA PHE A 155 7.25 9.58 -7.78
C PHE A 155 7.28 8.56 -8.93
N LYS A 156 7.67 7.33 -8.59
CA LYS A 156 7.49 6.15 -9.43
C LYS A 156 6.11 5.55 -9.18
N ILE A 157 5.44 5.12 -10.24
CA ILE A 157 4.09 4.57 -10.17
C ILE A 157 4.14 3.06 -10.25
N THR A 158 3.43 2.39 -9.36
CA THR A 158 3.12 0.97 -9.52
C THR A 158 1.62 0.73 -9.46
N CYS A 159 1.14 -0.28 -10.18
CA CYS A 159 -0.27 -0.66 -10.16
C CYS A 159 -0.39 -2.17 -10.21
N HIS A 160 -1.33 -2.66 -9.40
CA HIS A 160 -1.80 -4.02 -9.38
C HIS A 160 -2.51 -4.40 -10.68
N CYS A 161 -2.30 -5.64 -11.11
CA CYS A 161 -3.05 -6.32 -12.17
C CYS A 161 -3.23 -7.78 -11.74
N ASP A 162 -4.27 -8.05 -10.96
CA ASP A 162 -4.54 -9.37 -10.39
C ASP A 162 -4.77 -10.44 -11.47
N VAL A 163 -4.40 -11.67 -11.11
CA VAL A 163 -4.48 -12.85 -12.00
C VAL A 163 -5.93 -13.33 -12.10
N THR A 164 -6.39 -13.71 -13.29
CA THR A 164 -7.74 -14.24 -13.60
C THR A 164 -8.92 -13.29 -13.34
N GLN A 165 -8.67 -11.98 -13.23
CA GLN A 165 -9.75 -11.01 -13.08
C GLN A 165 -10.51 -10.79 -14.39
N LYS A 166 -11.77 -10.37 -14.27
CA LYS A 166 -12.56 -9.93 -15.42
C LYS A 166 -11.83 -8.74 -16.08
N ASP A 167 -11.66 -8.80 -17.40
CA ASP A 167 -11.01 -7.76 -18.21
C ASP A 167 -9.50 -7.56 -17.91
N THR A 168 -8.84 -8.53 -17.26
CA THR A 168 -7.40 -8.51 -16.89
C THR A 168 -6.46 -8.04 -18.00
N HIS A 169 -6.62 -8.52 -19.25
CA HIS A 169 -5.78 -8.12 -20.38
C HIS A 169 -5.92 -6.63 -20.73
N GLU A 170 -7.09 -6.04 -20.50
CA GLU A 170 -7.32 -4.60 -20.68
C GLU A 170 -6.74 -3.80 -19.52
N HIS A 171 -6.87 -4.27 -18.28
CA HIS A 171 -6.25 -3.61 -17.13
C HIS A 171 -4.73 -3.57 -17.27
N ILE A 172 -4.10 -4.68 -17.66
CA ILE A 172 -2.65 -4.77 -17.92
C ILE A 172 -2.21 -3.75 -18.98
N ARG A 173 -2.97 -3.63 -20.08
CA ARG A 173 -2.70 -2.63 -21.12
C ARG A 173 -2.83 -1.21 -20.58
N GLN A 174 -3.91 -0.89 -19.87
CA GLN A 174 -4.11 0.43 -19.27
C GLN A 174 -2.97 0.78 -18.32
N VAL A 175 -2.54 -0.14 -17.46
CA VAL A 175 -1.41 0.06 -16.56
C VAL A 175 -0.11 0.26 -17.33
N ALA A 176 0.15 -0.52 -18.38
CA ALA A 176 1.40 -0.46 -19.13
C ALA A 176 1.50 0.76 -20.09
N GLU A 177 0.38 1.27 -20.59
CA GLU A 177 0.36 2.34 -21.61
C GLU A 177 -0.12 3.68 -21.08
N CYS A 178 -1.17 3.66 -20.27
CA CYS A 178 -1.95 4.85 -19.97
C CYS A 178 -1.63 5.40 -18.58
N VAL A 179 -1.49 4.53 -17.58
CA VAL A 179 -1.45 4.96 -16.18
C VAL A 179 -0.36 5.98 -15.91
N GLY A 180 -0.74 7.13 -15.35
CA GLY A 180 0.17 8.25 -15.09
C GLY A 180 0.74 8.87 -16.35
N GLY A 181 -0.06 8.94 -17.42
CA GLY A 181 0.22 9.57 -18.70
C GLY A 181 1.16 8.82 -19.65
N SER A 182 1.87 7.80 -19.19
CA SER A 182 2.86 7.07 -20.01
C SER A 182 2.97 5.56 -19.70
N GLY A 183 2.13 5.07 -18.79
CA GLY A 183 2.23 3.75 -18.16
C GLY A 183 2.93 3.79 -16.81
N ALA A 184 2.60 2.84 -15.94
CA ALA A 184 3.26 2.63 -14.65
C ALA A 184 4.73 2.23 -14.83
N ASP A 185 5.56 2.55 -13.83
CA ASP A 185 6.98 2.20 -13.77
C ASP A 185 7.22 0.77 -13.25
N ARG A 186 6.22 0.16 -12.59
CA ARG A 186 6.16 -1.26 -12.24
C ARG A 186 4.72 -1.77 -12.32
N LEU A 187 4.52 -2.94 -12.91
CA LEU A 187 3.23 -3.64 -12.93
C LEU A 187 3.33 -4.84 -11.98
N ASP A 188 2.42 -4.92 -11.02
CA ASP A 188 2.40 -5.96 -10.00
C ASP A 188 1.54 -7.16 -10.47
N HIS A 189 2.00 -8.39 -10.20
CA HIS A 189 1.46 -9.66 -10.71
C HIS A 189 1.51 -9.80 -12.24
N GLY A 190 0.51 -9.28 -12.97
CA GLY A 190 0.53 -9.18 -14.43
C GLY A 190 0.69 -10.49 -15.20
N LEU A 191 0.50 -11.65 -14.56
CA LEU A 191 0.83 -12.95 -15.13
C LEU A 191 0.00 -13.27 -16.39
N ASP A 192 -1.25 -12.79 -16.44
CA ASP A 192 -2.14 -12.97 -17.59
C ASP A 192 -1.63 -12.29 -18.87
N ALA A 193 -0.62 -11.41 -18.79
CA ALA A 193 0.07 -10.87 -19.96
C ALA A 193 0.75 -11.97 -20.79
N ALA A 194 1.14 -13.10 -20.17
CA ALA A 194 1.72 -14.24 -20.87
C ALA A 194 0.74 -14.90 -21.85
N GLU A 195 -0.56 -14.69 -21.70
CA GLU A 195 -1.60 -15.21 -22.61
C GLU A 195 -1.74 -14.40 -23.91
N ARG A 196 -1.07 -13.24 -24.00
CA ARG A 196 -1.15 -12.28 -25.11
C ARG A 196 0.25 -11.78 -25.51
N PRO A 197 0.83 -12.28 -26.62
CA PRO A 197 2.18 -11.90 -27.07
C PRO A 197 2.40 -10.38 -27.21
N GLU A 198 1.36 -9.63 -27.57
CA GLU A 198 1.38 -8.18 -27.66
C GLU A 198 1.55 -7.49 -26.29
N LEU A 199 0.93 -8.00 -25.23
CA LEU A 199 1.07 -7.46 -23.88
C LEU A 199 2.45 -7.77 -23.29
N ALA A 200 2.93 -9.00 -23.50
CA ALA A 200 4.29 -9.37 -23.11
C ALA A 200 5.35 -8.48 -23.79
N SER A 201 5.15 -8.17 -25.08
CA SER A 201 6.03 -7.27 -25.84
C SER A 201 5.98 -5.83 -25.33
N LEU A 202 4.79 -5.32 -25.04
CA LEU A 202 4.56 -4.00 -24.46
C LEU A 202 5.23 -3.84 -23.08
N ILE A 203 5.05 -4.81 -22.18
CA ILE A 203 5.69 -4.80 -20.84
C ILE A 203 7.23 -4.84 -20.97
N LYS A 204 7.74 -5.63 -21.93
CA LYS A 204 9.17 -5.73 -22.22
C LYS A 204 9.76 -4.44 -22.76
N GLU A 205 9.06 -3.74 -23.65
CA GLU A 205 9.46 -2.43 -24.18
C GLU A 205 9.50 -1.38 -23.07
N LYS A 206 8.51 -1.39 -22.16
CA LYS A 206 8.38 -0.43 -21.06
C LYS A 206 9.33 -0.71 -19.88
N GLY A 207 10.00 -1.86 -19.85
CA GLY A 207 10.98 -2.21 -18.82
C GLY A 207 10.38 -2.58 -17.46
N ASN A 208 9.09 -2.90 -17.41
CA ASN A 208 8.25 -2.96 -16.20
C ASN A 208 8.57 -4.11 -15.21
N LEU A 209 9.30 -5.16 -15.66
CA LEU A 209 9.79 -6.26 -14.80
C LEU A 209 11.30 -6.56 -14.98
N LYS A 210 11.95 -5.92 -15.95
CA LYS A 210 13.34 -6.22 -16.34
C LYS A 210 14.40 -5.48 -15.50
N LEU A 211 13.96 -4.53 -14.66
CA LEU A 211 14.83 -3.64 -13.88
C LEU A 211 15.50 -4.30 -12.67
N LEU A 212 14.84 -5.24 -11.98
CA LEU A 212 15.44 -6.01 -10.88
C LEU A 212 16.62 -6.86 -11.38
N ARG A 213 16.40 -7.59 -12.47
CA ARG A 213 17.44 -8.41 -13.13
C ARG A 213 18.61 -7.57 -13.66
N LEU A 214 18.33 -6.44 -14.33
CA LEU A 214 19.37 -5.70 -15.06
C LEU A 214 20.12 -4.62 -14.25
N LYS A 215 19.53 -4.07 -13.17
CA LYS A 215 20.14 -2.97 -12.41
C LYS A 215 20.53 -3.33 -10.99
N ALA A 216 19.87 -4.32 -10.37
CA ALA A 216 20.15 -4.72 -9.00
C ALA A 216 20.96 -6.02 -8.89
N GLY A 217 21.16 -6.74 -10.00
CA GLY A 217 22.00 -7.94 -10.05
C GLY A 217 21.37 -9.19 -9.43
N PHE A 218 20.04 -9.21 -9.28
CA PHE A 218 19.33 -10.35 -8.70
C PHE A 218 19.43 -11.57 -9.61
N THR A 219 19.73 -12.72 -9.03
CA THR A 219 19.69 -14.02 -9.74
C THR A 219 18.24 -14.47 -9.93
N ASP A 220 18.02 -15.43 -10.84
CA ASP A 220 16.68 -16.00 -11.05
C ASP A 220 16.16 -16.68 -9.76
N GLU A 221 17.05 -17.22 -8.93
CA GLU A 221 16.74 -17.79 -7.61
C GLU A 221 16.32 -16.72 -6.59
N GLU A 222 16.95 -15.53 -6.63
CA GLU A 222 16.58 -14.40 -5.77
C GLU A 222 15.24 -13.79 -6.18
N ILE A 223 14.96 -13.73 -7.49
CA ILE A 223 13.65 -13.30 -8.01
C ILE A 223 12.57 -14.31 -7.62
N GLU A 224 12.82 -15.61 -7.83
CA GLU A 224 11.92 -16.68 -7.41
C GLU A 224 11.61 -16.57 -5.90
N LYS A 225 12.64 -16.34 -5.09
CA LYS A 225 12.50 -16.22 -3.65
C LYS A 225 11.67 -15.00 -3.24
N VAL A 226 11.85 -13.85 -3.88
CA VAL A 226 11.04 -12.64 -3.62
C VAL A 226 9.57 -12.88 -3.94
N GLU A 227 9.28 -13.55 -5.05
CA GLU A 227 7.91 -13.87 -5.46
C GLU A 227 7.28 -14.90 -4.51
N LEU A 228 8.01 -15.96 -4.14
CA LEU A 228 7.54 -16.96 -3.17
C LEU A 228 7.29 -16.35 -1.78
N ASP A 229 8.20 -15.50 -1.30
CA ASP A 229 8.04 -14.81 -0.02
C ASP A 229 6.81 -13.86 -0.08
N SER A 230 6.51 -13.26 -1.23
CA SER A 230 5.30 -12.43 -1.44
C SER A 230 4.02 -13.26 -1.35
N VAL A 231 3.98 -14.46 -1.95
CA VAL A 231 2.83 -15.39 -1.84
C VAL A 231 2.58 -15.83 -0.39
N GLU A 232 3.66 -16.06 0.38
CA GLU A 232 3.55 -16.44 1.79
C GLU A 232 3.00 -15.29 2.64
N MET A 233 3.35 -14.04 2.32
CA MET A 233 2.87 -12.84 3.00
C MET A 233 1.42 -12.47 2.67
N CYS A 234 0.91 -12.85 1.50
CA CYS A 234 -0.48 -12.61 1.11
C CYS A 234 -1.47 -13.48 1.90
N TRP A 235 -2.71 -12.99 2.10
CA TRP A 235 -3.77 -13.81 2.66
C TRP A 235 -4.52 -14.55 1.56
N ALA A 236 -4.42 -15.88 1.54
CA ALA A 236 -5.14 -16.79 0.65
C ALA A 236 -5.20 -18.19 1.28
N GLY A 237 -6.11 -19.04 0.79
CA GLY A 237 -6.16 -20.46 1.18
C GLY A 237 -4.87 -21.20 0.80
N GLU A 238 -4.46 -22.19 1.60
CA GLU A 238 -3.20 -22.93 1.38
C GLU A 238 -3.17 -23.71 0.06
N ASP A 239 -4.35 -24.09 -0.44
CA ASP A 239 -4.54 -24.63 -1.77
C ASP A 239 -4.17 -23.63 -2.85
N VAL A 240 -4.71 -22.41 -2.78
CA VAL A 240 -4.39 -21.32 -3.73
C VAL A 240 -2.92 -20.93 -3.65
N LYS A 241 -2.38 -20.76 -2.44
CA LYS A 241 -0.95 -20.45 -2.26
C LYS A 241 -0.06 -21.55 -2.83
N ARG A 242 -0.43 -22.82 -2.69
CA ARG A 242 0.36 -23.94 -3.22
C ARG A 242 0.41 -23.90 -4.74
N GLU A 243 -0.72 -23.66 -5.40
CA GLU A 243 -0.79 -23.57 -6.87
C GLU A 243 0.06 -22.43 -7.42
N ILE A 244 -0.01 -21.23 -6.81
CA ILE A 244 0.79 -20.08 -7.22
C ILE A 244 2.29 -20.36 -7.02
N ARG A 245 2.69 -20.99 -5.91
CA ARG A 245 4.09 -21.40 -5.68
C ARG A 245 4.58 -22.38 -6.73
N GLU A 246 3.75 -23.34 -7.14
CA GLU A 246 4.08 -24.31 -8.19
C GLU A 246 4.16 -23.67 -9.59
N GLU A 247 3.39 -22.61 -9.84
CA GLU A 247 3.47 -21.84 -11.07
C GLU A 247 4.74 -21.00 -11.14
N ILE A 248 5.07 -20.27 -10.08
CA ILE A 248 6.31 -19.48 -9.96
C ILE A 248 7.54 -20.36 -10.22
N ARG A 249 7.61 -21.53 -9.56
CA ARG A 249 8.70 -22.50 -9.75
C ARG A 249 8.83 -22.95 -11.20
N ARG A 250 7.73 -23.35 -11.83
CA ARG A 250 7.72 -23.80 -13.25
C ARG A 250 8.14 -22.70 -14.21
N PHE A 251 7.78 -21.45 -13.93
CA PHE A 251 8.19 -20.30 -14.74
C PHE A 251 9.72 -20.07 -14.66
N CYS A 252 10.28 -20.11 -13.45
CA CYS A 252 11.72 -19.95 -13.24
C CYS A 252 12.55 -21.11 -13.84
N GLU A 253 12.06 -22.35 -13.75
CA GLU A 253 12.70 -23.54 -14.34
C GLU A 253 12.76 -23.48 -15.88
N LYS A 254 11.72 -22.97 -16.55
CA LYS A 254 11.75 -22.79 -18.02
C LYS A 254 12.74 -21.71 -18.45
N SER A 255 12.83 -20.63 -17.67
CA SER A 255 13.66 -19.46 -17.98
C SER A 255 15.17 -19.76 -17.98
N THR A 256 15.60 -20.73 -17.17
CA THR A 256 17.00 -21.20 -17.10
C THR A 256 17.40 -22.16 -18.23
N SER A 257 16.43 -22.71 -18.96
CA SER A 257 16.67 -23.66 -20.07
C SER A 257 16.80 -22.99 -21.45
N GLU A 258 16.53 -21.69 -21.57
CA GLU A 258 16.55 -20.92 -22.83
C GLU A 258 17.72 -19.92 -22.93
N THR A 259 18.69 -19.98 -22.01
CA THR A 259 19.95 -19.20 -22.03
C THR A 259 21.15 -20.08 -22.34
#